data_AF-A0A822GMH0-F1
#
_entry.id   AF-A0A822GMH0-F1
#
_cell.length_a   1.000
_cell.length_b   1.000
_cell.length_c   1.000
_cell.angle_alpha   90.00
_cell.angle_beta   90.00
_cell.angle_gamma   90.00
#
_symmetry.space_group_name_H-M   'P 1'
#
loop_
_entity.id
_entity.type
_entity.pdbx_description
1 polymer ?
#
loop_
_entity_poly.entity_id
_entity_poly.type
_entity_poly.pdbx_seq_one_letter_code
_entity_poly.pdbx_strand_id
1 'polypeptide(L)'
;MFHLVWLDPGSSSTDGRHPEQQLRSIINHLAKFQDVHECEEYIKAQSSNERIVMVVSDQLGRKIVPNIHLLRQVLSTYVYCMDVVDHKIWTQNYRNVKGVVVELNELIKRIRADHKIQKKMKEPLSINIFTTNTLAEGVSTTGINNNSLFSQVFMDCLTRL
;
A
#
# COMPACT_ATOMS: atom_id res chain seq x y z
N MET A 1 8.42 8.02 -2.12
CA MET A 1 7.62 8.07 -3.36
C MET A 1 6.67 6.85 -3.40
N PHE A 2 5.93 6.59 -4.48
CA PHE A 2 5.06 5.40 -4.61
C PHE A 2 5.46 4.66 -5.89
N HIS A 3 5.85 3.40 -5.74
CA HIS A 3 6.42 2.57 -6.79
C HIS A 3 5.49 1.37 -7.03
N LEU A 4 5.20 1.10 -8.30
CA LEU A 4 4.59 -0.15 -8.72
C LEU A 4 5.69 -1.07 -9.24
N VAL A 5 5.81 -2.25 -8.66
CA VAL A 5 6.71 -3.30 -9.13
C VAL A 5 5.86 -4.42 -9.73
N TRP A 6 6.15 -4.81 -10.96
CA TRP A 6 5.45 -5.88 -11.67
C TRP A 6 6.44 -7.00 -11.99
N LEU A 7 6.24 -8.16 -11.38
CA LEU A 7 7.05 -9.36 -11.58
C LEU A 7 6.21 -10.44 -12.27
N ASP A 8 6.52 -10.68 -13.54
CA ASP A 8 5.77 -11.60 -14.39
C ASP A 8 6.72 -12.26 -15.39
N PRO A 9 6.67 -13.59 -15.58
CA PRO A 9 7.63 -14.28 -16.45
C PRO A 9 7.49 -13.93 -17.94
N GLY A 10 6.47 -13.15 -18.30
CA GLY A 10 6.27 -12.63 -19.65
C GLY A 10 5.64 -13.68 -20.57
N SER A 11 4.35 -13.55 -20.86
CA SER A 11 3.80 -14.12 -22.09
C SER A 11 3.97 -13.09 -23.21
N SER A 12 4.90 -13.33 -24.11
CA SER A 12 5.06 -12.62 -25.39
C SER A 12 3.91 -12.93 -26.35
N SER A 13 2.66 -12.70 -25.94
CA SER A 13 1.47 -12.82 -26.79
C SER A 13 0.79 -11.46 -26.88
N THR A 14 1.29 -10.67 -27.83
CA THR A 14 0.58 -9.81 -28.81
C THR A 14 -0.63 -8.93 -28.45
N ASP A 15 -1.29 -9.07 -27.30
CA ASP A 15 -2.38 -8.18 -26.81
C ASP A 15 -2.04 -7.43 -25.50
N GLY A 16 -0.85 -7.68 -24.94
CA GLY A 16 -0.40 -7.22 -23.61
C GLY A 16 -0.11 -5.73 -23.41
N ARG A 17 -0.58 -4.83 -24.29
CA ARG A 17 -0.35 -3.36 -24.15
C ARG A 17 -1.37 -2.67 -23.24
N HIS A 18 -2.56 -3.24 -23.10
CA HIS A 18 -3.66 -2.65 -22.33
C HIS A 18 -3.44 -2.54 -20.80
N PRO A 19 -2.90 -3.59 -20.11
CA PRO A 19 -2.63 -3.55 -18.68
C PRO A 19 -1.64 -2.47 -18.27
N GLU A 20 -0.55 -2.39 -19.03
CA GLU A 20 0.57 -1.50 -18.70
C GLU A 20 0.19 -0.04 -18.87
N GLN A 21 -0.45 0.32 -19.99
CA GLN A 21 -0.85 1.71 -20.23
C GLN A 21 -1.83 2.19 -19.16
N GLN A 22 -2.78 1.34 -18.75
CA GLN A 22 -3.72 1.69 -17.70
C GLN A 22 -3.03 1.82 -16.33
N LEU A 23 -2.06 0.95 -16.00
CA LEU A 23 -1.30 1.06 -14.75
C LEU A 23 -0.38 2.29 -14.73
N ARG A 24 0.28 2.61 -15.84
CA ARG A 24 1.09 3.84 -15.99
C ARG A 24 0.26 5.12 -15.83
N SER A 25 -1.04 5.08 -16.16
CA SER A 25 -1.95 6.21 -15.93
C SER A 25 -2.26 6.48 -14.44
N ILE A 26 -1.95 5.52 -13.56
CA ILE A 26 -2.27 5.59 -12.12
C ILE A 26 -1.01 5.88 -11.32
N ILE A 27 0.15 5.38 -11.76
CA ILE A 27 1.40 5.44 -11.02
C ILE A 27 2.53 5.89 -11.95
N ASN A 28 3.22 6.95 -11.55
CA ASN A 28 4.30 7.57 -12.33
C ASN A 28 5.57 6.70 -12.38
N HIS A 29 5.72 5.73 -11.47
CA HIS A 29 6.90 4.88 -11.38
C HIS A 29 6.53 3.39 -11.41
N LEU A 30 6.54 2.81 -12.60
CA LEU A 30 6.36 1.37 -12.85
C LEU A 30 7.71 0.73 -13.18
N ALA A 31 8.15 -0.23 -12.36
CA ALA A 31 9.29 -1.09 -12.63
C ALA A 31 8.81 -2.51 -12.98
N LYS A 32 9.36 -3.11 -14.03
CA LYS A 32 9.00 -4.44 -14.51
C LYS A 32 10.19 -5.38 -14.43
N PHE A 33 9.93 -6.60 -14.00
CA PHE A 33 10.93 -7.66 -13.87
C PHE A 33 10.36 -8.97 -14.39
N GLN A 34 11.22 -9.77 -15.00
CA GLN A 34 10.93 -11.17 -15.36
C GLN A 34 11.71 -12.12 -14.45
N ASP A 35 12.83 -11.66 -13.91
CA ASP A 35 13.67 -12.40 -12.99
C ASP A 35 13.36 -12.05 -11.53
N VAL A 36 13.36 -13.08 -10.68
CA VAL A 36 13.05 -12.95 -9.25
C VAL A 36 14.19 -12.26 -8.50
N HIS A 37 15.43 -12.57 -8.84
CA HIS A 37 16.60 -12.06 -8.15
C HIS A 37 16.78 -10.56 -8.43
N GLU A 38 16.70 -10.15 -9.70
CA GLU A 38 16.75 -8.73 -10.08
C GLU A 38 15.65 -7.91 -9.38
N CYS A 39 14.44 -8.48 -9.32
CA CYS A 39 13.31 -7.84 -8.63
C CYS A 39 13.56 -7.70 -7.13
N GLU A 40 14.09 -8.74 -6.49
CA GLU A 40 14.40 -8.74 -5.06
C GLU A 40 15.51 -7.73 -4.72
N GLU A 41 16.59 -7.70 -5.51
CA GLU A 41 17.67 -6.72 -5.36
C GLU A 41 17.15 -5.30 -5.53
N TYR A 42 16.32 -5.05 -6.55
CA TYR A 42 15.70 -3.75 -6.76
C TYR A 42 14.89 -3.29 -5.55
N ILE A 43 14.05 -4.18 -4.99
CA ILE A 43 13.22 -3.87 -3.81
C ILE A 43 14.10 -3.56 -2.59
N LYS A 44 15.14 -4.37 -2.37
CA LYS A 44 16.08 -4.21 -1.24
C LYS A 44 16.93 -2.94 -1.35
N ALA A 45 17.26 -2.51 -2.55
CA ALA A 45 18.01 -1.29 -2.80
C ALA A 45 17.18 -0.01 -2.55
N GLN A 46 15.85 -0.09 -2.49
CA GLN A 46 15.01 1.07 -2.17
C GLN A 46 15.10 1.47 -0.70
N SER A 47 14.97 2.78 -0.44
CA SER A 47 14.86 3.31 0.93
C SER A 47 13.64 2.74 1.66
N SER A 48 13.75 2.54 2.97
CA SER A 48 12.62 2.12 3.83
C SER A 48 11.45 3.11 3.86
N ASN A 49 11.67 4.35 3.39
CA ASN A 49 10.63 5.39 3.28
C ASN A 49 9.83 5.28 1.97
N GLU A 50 10.29 4.45 1.04
CA GLU A 50 9.58 4.16 -0.19
C GLU A 50 8.37 3.27 0.05
N ARG A 51 7.35 3.44 -0.81
CA ARG A 51 6.11 2.68 -0.74
C ARG A 51 5.97 1.89 -2.02
N ILE A 52 6.19 0.59 -1.93
CA ILE A 52 6.14 -0.35 -3.02
C ILE A 52 4.82 -1.10 -2.95
N VAL A 53 4.07 -1.05 -4.06
CA VAL A 53 3.01 -2.01 -4.34
C VAL A 53 3.56 -2.99 -5.37
N MET A 54 3.41 -4.27 -5.07
CA MET A 54 3.92 -5.33 -5.91
C MET A 54 2.76 -6.07 -6.58
N VAL A 55 2.90 -6.35 -7.86
CA VAL A 55 2.07 -7.30 -8.61
C VAL A 55 2.95 -8.45 -9.02
N VAL A 56 2.55 -9.67 -8.70
CA VAL A 56 3.33 -10.88 -9.00
C VAL A 56 2.46 -11.92 -9.66
N SER A 57 3.01 -12.69 -10.60
CA SER A 57 2.40 -13.94 -11.00
C SER A 57 2.40 -14.95 -9.84
N ASP A 58 1.48 -15.90 -9.83
CA ASP A 58 1.38 -16.90 -8.76
C ASP A 58 2.68 -17.72 -8.58
N GLN A 59 3.29 -18.14 -9.69
CA GLN A 59 4.51 -18.94 -9.67
C GLN A 59 5.70 -18.15 -9.09
N LEU A 60 5.88 -16.90 -9.49
CA LEU A 60 6.99 -16.07 -9.02
C LEU A 60 6.72 -15.53 -7.60
N GLY A 61 5.45 -15.28 -7.26
CA GLY A 61 5.02 -14.86 -5.94
C GLY A 61 5.44 -15.83 -4.84
N ARG A 62 5.28 -17.13 -5.05
CA ARG A 62 5.73 -18.16 -4.10
C ARG A 62 7.23 -18.11 -3.81
N LYS A 63 8.05 -17.65 -4.77
CA LYS A 63 9.50 -17.57 -4.62
C LYS A 63 9.93 -16.29 -3.89
N ILE A 64 9.35 -15.16 -4.27
CA ILE A 64 9.83 -13.85 -3.80
C ILE A 64 9.16 -13.36 -2.50
N VAL A 65 7.86 -13.61 -2.31
CA VAL A 65 7.12 -13.09 -1.15
C VAL A 65 7.73 -13.53 0.19
N PRO A 66 8.17 -14.79 0.39
CA PRO A 66 8.83 -15.17 1.63
C PRO A 66 10.05 -14.31 1.97
N ASN A 67 10.78 -13.80 0.97
CA ASN A 67 11.99 -13.01 1.18
C ASN A 67 11.72 -11.53 1.46
N ILE A 68 10.60 -10.99 0.99
CA ILE A 68 10.32 -9.55 1.02
C ILE A 68 9.14 -9.15 1.93
N HIS A 69 8.35 -10.10 2.43
CA HIS A 69 7.11 -9.79 3.17
C HIS A 69 7.30 -9.01 4.47
N LEU A 70 8.50 -9.07 5.05
CA LEU A 70 8.87 -8.32 6.27
C LEU A 70 9.43 -6.92 5.96
N LEU A 71 9.70 -6.61 4.70
CA LEU A 71 10.26 -5.31 4.32
C LEU A 71 9.18 -4.23 4.43
N ARG A 72 9.43 -3.25 5.28
CA ARG A 72 8.49 -2.13 5.55
C ARG A 72 8.13 -1.34 4.28
N GLN A 73 9.03 -1.28 3.30
CA GLN A 73 8.75 -0.61 2.03
C GLN A 73 7.71 -1.35 1.17
N VAL A 74 7.46 -2.65 1.39
CA VAL A 74 6.47 -3.43 0.64
C VAL A 74 5.11 -3.36 1.34
N LEU A 75 4.23 -2.48 0.87
CA LEU A 75 2.93 -2.23 1.51
C LEU A 75 1.86 -3.28 1.18
N SER A 76 1.77 -3.60 -0.10
CA SER A 76 0.73 -4.45 -0.64
C SER A 76 1.33 -5.29 -1.77
N THR A 77 1.05 -6.58 -1.74
CA THR A 77 1.35 -7.54 -2.80
C THR A 77 0.04 -8.09 -3.34
N TYR A 78 -0.15 -8.01 -4.65
CA TYR A 78 -1.27 -8.58 -5.37
C TYR A 78 -0.77 -9.74 -6.23
N VAL A 79 -1.41 -10.90 -6.11
CA VAL A 79 -1.09 -12.05 -6.94
C VAL A 79 -1.99 -12.01 -8.17
N TYR A 80 -1.44 -11.62 -9.31
CA TYR A 80 -2.15 -11.60 -10.58
C TYR A 80 -2.06 -12.96 -11.28
N CYS A 81 -3.20 -13.59 -11.56
CA CYS A 81 -3.21 -14.92 -12.16
C CYS A 81 -4.50 -15.16 -12.94
N MET A 82 -4.37 -15.46 -14.23
CA MET A 82 -5.51 -15.72 -15.11
C MET A 82 -6.14 -17.09 -14.84
N ASP A 83 -5.34 -18.06 -14.43
CA ASP A 83 -5.83 -19.38 -14.00
C ASP A 83 -6.04 -19.39 -12.49
N VAL A 84 -7.31 -19.42 -12.09
CA VAL A 84 -7.68 -19.65 -10.68
C VAL A 84 -7.47 -21.12 -10.38
N VAL A 85 -6.22 -21.57 -10.29
CA VAL A 85 -5.96 -22.88 -9.73
C VAL A 85 -6.25 -22.78 -8.24
N ASP A 86 -7.25 -23.57 -7.85
CA ASP A 86 -7.85 -23.67 -6.54
C ASP A 86 -6.81 -23.76 -5.41
N HIS A 87 -7.11 -23.09 -4.29
CA HIS A 87 -6.38 -23.16 -3.02
C HIS A 87 -5.02 -22.44 -2.96
N LYS A 88 -4.97 -21.12 -3.23
CA LYS A 88 -3.78 -20.29 -2.93
C LYS A 88 -3.63 -20.00 -1.43
N ILE A 89 -3.59 -21.05 -0.62
CA ILE A 89 -3.40 -21.04 0.84
C ILE A 89 -2.16 -20.23 1.22
N TRP A 90 -1.09 -20.33 0.42
CA TRP A 90 0.15 -19.61 0.68
C TRP A 90 -0.05 -18.09 0.80
N THR A 91 -1.02 -17.52 0.08
CA THR A 91 -1.30 -16.07 0.13
C THR A 91 -1.88 -15.61 1.46
N GLN A 92 -2.56 -16.50 2.20
CA GLN A 92 -3.13 -16.22 3.51
C GLN A 92 -2.06 -16.15 4.62
N ASN A 93 -0.88 -16.71 4.37
CA ASN A 93 0.22 -16.74 5.34
C ASN A 93 0.98 -15.41 5.43
N TYR A 94 0.73 -14.46 4.53
CA TYR A 94 1.49 -13.22 4.43
C TYR A 94 0.59 -11.98 4.51
N ARG A 95 0.77 -11.17 5.57
CA ARG A 95 -0.07 -10.00 5.84
C ARG A 95 -0.03 -8.92 4.76
N ASN A 96 1.09 -8.80 4.05
CA ASN A 96 1.25 -7.83 2.96
C ASN A 96 0.58 -8.32 1.66
N VAL A 97 0.19 -9.59 1.55
CA VAL A 97 -0.56 -10.09 0.39
C VAL A 97 -2.04 -9.71 0.54
N LYS A 98 -2.52 -8.85 -0.36
CA LYS A 98 -3.91 -8.33 -0.34
C LYS A 98 -4.90 -9.22 -1.07
N GLY A 99 -4.41 -10.26 -1.75
CA GLY A 99 -5.21 -11.28 -2.37
C GLY A 99 -4.77 -11.62 -3.79
N VAL A 100 -5.50 -12.59 -4.34
CA VAL A 100 -5.37 -13.06 -5.71
C VAL A 100 -6.37 -12.29 -6.57
N VAL A 101 -5.90 -11.79 -7.71
CA VAL A 101 -6.70 -11.00 -8.64
C VAL A 101 -6.59 -11.62 -10.02
N VAL A 102 -7.73 -11.87 -10.64
CA VAL A 102 -7.83 -12.48 -11.97
C VAL A 102 -8.03 -11.41 -13.04
N GLU A 103 -8.89 -10.44 -12.74
CA GLU A 103 -9.22 -9.37 -13.66
C GLU A 103 -8.30 -8.17 -13.49
N LEU A 104 -7.71 -7.72 -14.60
CA LEU A 104 -6.87 -6.53 -14.65
C LEU A 104 -7.59 -5.27 -14.14
N ASN A 105 -8.86 -5.08 -14.53
CA ASN A 105 -9.64 -3.91 -14.13
C ASN A 105 -9.85 -3.87 -12.61
N GLU A 106 -10.03 -5.04 -12.00
CA GLU A 106 -10.12 -5.17 -10.56
C GLU A 106 -8.78 -4.83 -9.89
N LEU A 107 -7.68 -5.34 -10.43
CA LEU A 107 -6.33 -5.03 -9.94
C LEU A 107 -6.06 -3.52 -9.95
N ILE A 108 -6.37 -2.88 -11.06
CA ILE A 108 -6.27 -1.43 -11.23
C ILE A 108 -7.12 -0.67 -10.20
N LYS A 109 -8.37 -1.08 -10.01
CA LYS A 109 -9.27 -0.46 -9.01
C LYS A 109 -8.67 -0.56 -7.60
N ARG A 110 -8.18 -1.76 -7.22
CA ARG A 110 -7.57 -2.01 -5.91
C ARG A 110 -6.31 -1.16 -5.71
N ILE A 111 -5.39 -1.16 -6.67
CA ILE A 111 -4.16 -0.35 -6.62
C ILE A 111 -4.48 1.15 -6.51
N ARG A 112 -5.47 1.65 -7.27
CA ARG A 112 -5.89 3.06 -7.20
C ARG A 112 -6.48 3.43 -5.85
N ALA A 113 -7.27 2.53 -5.25
CA ALA A 113 -7.83 2.74 -3.91
C ALA A 113 -6.71 2.80 -2.86
N ASP A 114 -5.77 1.86 -2.89
CA ASP A 114 -4.59 1.85 -2.02
C ASP A 114 -3.79 3.15 -2.18
N HIS A 115 -3.49 3.56 -3.41
CA HIS A 115 -2.77 4.81 -3.67
C HIS A 115 -3.50 6.04 -3.10
N LYS A 116 -4.83 6.12 -3.23
CA LYS A 116 -5.65 7.22 -2.69
C LYS A 116 -5.63 7.26 -1.16
N ILE A 117 -5.76 6.11 -0.50
CA ILE A 117 -5.68 5.99 0.96
C ILE A 117 -4.31 6.45 1.44
N GLN A 118 -3.24 5.98 0.79
CA GLN A 118 -1.87 6.32 1.15
C GLN A 118 -1.57 7.82 0.96
N LYS A 119 -2.15 8.46 -0.06
CA LYS A 119 -2.04 9.92 -0.26
C LYS A 119 -2.75 10.69 0.86
N LYS A 120 -3.97 10.30 1.21
CA LYS A 120 -4.74 10.93 2.30
C LYS A 120 -4.06 10.82 3.66
N MET A 121 -3.35 9.72 3.94
CA MET A 121 -2.60 9.56 5.19
C MET A 121 -1.33 10.42 5.26
N LYS A 122 -0.81 10.88 4.13
CA LYS A 122 0.35 11.80 4.07
C LYS A 122 -0.06 13.26 4.16
N GLU A 123 -1.27 13.59 3.72
CA GLU A 123 -1.86 14.90 3.95
C GLU A 123 -2.18 15.01 5.45
N PRO A 124 -1.66 16.01 6.18
CA PRO A 124 -2.02 16.19 7.57
C PRO A 124 -3.53 16.37 7.62
N LEU A 125 -4.22 15.45 8.31
CA LEU A 125 -5.63 15.63 8.62
C LEU A 125 -5.71 16.90 9.46
N SER A 126 -6.17 18.01 8.85
CA SER A 126 -6.54 19.20 9.60
C SER A 126 -7.78 18.86 10.41
N ILE A 127 -7.56 18.29 11.59
CA ILE A 127 -8.60 17.98 12.56
C ILE A 127 -9.01 19.33 13.16
N ASN A 128 -10.09 19.90 12.64
CA ASN A 128 -10.67 21.11 13.19
C ASN A 128 -11.71 20.68 14.25
N ILE A 129 -11.28 20.61 15.50
CA ILE A 129 -12.17 20.32 16.64
C ILE A 129 -12.87 21.62 16.98
N PHE A 130 -14.04 21.85 16.40
CA PHE A 130 -14.95 22.86 16.93
C PHE A 130 -15.58 22.28 18.20
N THR A 131 -15.16 22.79 19.35
CA THR A 131 -15.79 22.52 20.64
C THR A 131 -17.21 23.08 20.62
N THR A 132 -18.22 22.25 20.34
CA THR A 132 -19.63 22.65 20.48
C THR A 132 -20.13 22.29 21.87
N ASN A 133 -19.70 23.04 22.88
CA ASN A 133 -20.40 23.12 24.16
C ASN A 133 -20.80 24.59 24.40
N THR A 134 -22.04 24.87 24.02
CA THR A 134 -23.01 25.76 24.68
C THR A 134 -22.48 26.86 25.63
N LEU A 135 -22.66 28.11 25.18
CA LEU A 135 -23.05 29.31 25.93
C LEU A 135 -22.27 29.64 27.23
N ALA A 136 -21.19 30.40 27.12
CA ALA A 136 -20.95 31.60 27.95
C ALA A 136 -19.70 32.35 27.43
N GLU A 137 -19.94 33.60 27.04
CA GLU A 137 -19.06 34.78 27.06
C GLU A 137 -17.53 34.62 27.14
N GLY A 138 -16.85 35.20 26.15
CA GLY A 138 -15.69 36.05 26.42
C GLY A 138 -14.30 35.46 26.19
N VAL A 139 -13.50 36.25 25.47
CA VAL A 139 -12.03 36.21 25.35
C VAL A 139 -11.46 35.26 24.29
N SER A 140 -11.24 35.86 23.13
CA SER A 140 -10.15 35.52 22.22
C SER A 140 -8.80 35.68 22.92
N THR A 141 -8.01 34.60 23.00
CA THR A 141 -6.54 34.70 22.97
C THR A 141 -5.94 33.44 22.33
N THR A 142 -5.38 33.62 21.13
CA THR A 142 -4.10 33.08 20.66
C THR A 142 -3.47 31.87 21.37
N GLY A 143 -3.20 30.81 20.60
CA GLY A 143 -2.03 29.95 20.79
C GLY A 143 -2.17 28.83 21.83
N ILE A 144 -2.84 27.74 21.47
CA ILE A 144 -2.77 26.50 22.26
C ILE A 144 -1.85 25.50 21.54
N ASN A 145 -0.74 25.24 22.21
CA ASN A 145 0.31 24.28 21.91
C ASN A 145 -0.25 22.88 21.61
N ASN A 146 -0.11 22.42 20.36
CA ASN A 146 -0.54 21.12 19.85
C ASN A 146 0.26 19.90 20.38
N ASN A 147 1.07 20.05 21.44
CA ASN A 147 1.95 18.97 21.93
C ASN A 147 1.43 18.24 23.19
N SER A 148 0.33 18.67 23.82
CA SER A 148 -0.13 18.04 25.07
C SER A 148 -1.35 17.13 24.94
N LEU A 149 -2.17 17.26 23.89
CA LEU A 149 -3.44 16.53 23.82
C LEU A 149 -3.26 15.01 23.64
N PHE A 150 -2.25 14.58 22.86
CA PHE A 150 -1.97 13.15 22.66
C PHE A 150 -1.47 12.48 23.95
N SER A 151 -0.79 13.22 24.83
CA SER A 151 -0.30 12.66 26.10
C SER A 151 -1.44 12.33 27.05
N GLN A 152 -2.51 13.13 27.07
CA GLN A 152 -3.62 12.95 28.00
C GLN A 152 -4.50 11.75 27.63
N VAL A 153 -4.81 11.58 26.33
CA VAL A 153 -5.58 10.41 25.86
C VAL A 153 -4.79 9.12 26.07
N PHE A 154 -3.47 9.13 25.87
CA PHE A 154 -2.63 7.97 26.11
C PHE A 154 -2.56 7.59 27.60
N MET A 155 -2.48 8.59 28.50
CA MET A 155 -2.45 8.36 29.95
C MET A 155 -3.78 7.84 30.50
N ASP A 156 -4.92 8.35 30.03
CA ASP A 156 -6.24 7.90 30.48
C ASP A 156 -6.58 6.46 30.06
N CYS A 157 -5.99 5.97 28.97
CA CYS A 157 -6.09 4.56 28.60
C CYS A 157 -5.25 3.66 29.50
N LEU A 158 -4.11 4.15 30.01
CA LEU A 158 -3.22 3.37 30.87
C LEU A 158 -3.70 3.31 32.33
N THR A 159 -4.50 4.27 32.79
CA THR A 159 -5.05 4.32 34.16
C THR A 159 -6.37 3.57 34.34
N ARG A 160 -6.92 3.00 33.25
CA ARG A 160 -8.19 2.23 33.23
C ARG A 160 -8.02 0.72 33.00
N LEU A 161 -6.78 0.22 33.05
CA LEU A 161 -6.43 -1.20 33.18
C LEU A 161 -6.10 -1.52 34.64
#